data_AF-A0A317YKI6-F1
#
_entry.id   AF-A0A317YKI6-F1
#
_cell.length_a   1.000
_cell.length_b   1.000
_cell.length_c   1.000
_cell.angle_alpha   90.00
_cell.angle_beta   90.00
_cell.angle_gamma   90.00
#
_symmetry.space_group_name_H-M   'P 1'
#
loop_
_entity.id
_entity.type
_entity.pdbx_description
1 polymer ?
#
loop_
_entity_poly.entity_id
_entity_poly.type
_entity_poly.pdbx_seq_one_letter_code
_entity_poly.pdbx_strand_id
1 'polypeptide(L)' 'MTEWERGLRMFPKSGLLNFELAIANRSLNDDEKALKYVRKALNADPKNTDYINLEKELTKSNESKNK' A
#
# COMPACT_ATOMS: atom_id res chain seq x y z
N MET A 1 -9.96 13.90 -12.48
CA MET A 1 -10.36 12.80 -11.57
C MET A 1 -10.01 11.51 -12.29
N THR A 2 -9.00 10.79 -11.82
CA THR A 2 -8.48 9.59 -12.50
C THR A 2 -9.40 8.40 -12.22
N GLU A 3 -9.41 7.38 -13.09
CA GLU A 3 -10.27 6.19 -12.93
C GLU A 3 -10.05 5.50 -11.56
N TRP A 4 -8.82 5.55 -11.05
CA TRP A 4 -8.42 5.04 -9.74
C TRP A 4 -9.14 5.73 -8.57
N GLU A 5 -9.30 7.05 -8.61
CA GLU A 5 -10.03 7.82 -7.58
C GLU A 5 -11.54 7.51 -7.59
N ARG A 6 -12.09 7.10 -8.74
CA ARG A 6 -13.48 6.64 -8.84
C ARG A 6 -13.64 5.22 -8.28
N GLY A 7 -12.70 4.32 -8.59
CA GLY A 7 -12.67 2.95 -8.06
C GLY A 7 -12.63 2.91 -6.53
N LEU A 8 -11.80 3.75 -5.90
CA LEU A 8 -11.69 3.80 -4.44
C LEU A 8 -12.95 4.32 -3.73
N ARG A 9 -13.72 5.20 -4.38
CA ARG A 9 -15.00 5.65 -3.81
C ARG A 9 -16.06 4.56 -3.83
N MET A 10 -16.04 3.68 -4.83
CA MET A 10 -16.95 2.53 -4.87
C MET A 10 -16.49 1.38 -3.97
N PHE A 11 -15.17 1.18 -3.82
CA PHE A 11 -14.62 0.06 -3.05
C PHE A 11 -13.49 0.50 -2.09
N PRO A 12 -13.79 1.33 -1.09
CA PRO A 12 -12.77 1.89 -0.19
C PRO A 12 -12.06 0.84 0.68
N LYS A 13 -12.68 -0.33 0.86
CA LYS A 13 -12.15 -1.47 1.63
C LYS A 13 -11.56 -2.57 0.75
N SER A 14 -11.44 -2.35 -0.57
CA SER A 14 -10.82 -3.35 -1.44
C SER A 14 -9.33 -3.47 -1.11
N GLY A 15 -8.93 -4.66 -0.67
CA GLY A 15 -7.52 -4.97 -0.40
C GLY A 15 -6.67 -4.75 -1.64
N LEU A 16 -7.15 -5.26 -2.79
CA LEU A 16 -6.46 -5.15 -4.07
C LEU A 16 -6.25 -3.69 -4.50
N LEU A 17 -7.27 -2.83 -4.42
CA LEU A 17 -7.12 -1.42 -4.82
C LEU A 17 -6.17 -0.66 -3.89
N ASN A 18 -6.21 -0.94 -2.59
CA ASN A 18 -5.24 -0.35 -1.67
C ASN A 18 -3.82 -0.88 -1.93
N PHE A 19 -3.67 -2.13 -2.35
CA PHE A 19 -2.37 -2.69 -2.72
C PHE A 19 -1.81 -2.05 -4.00
N GLU A 20 -2.61 -1.88 -5.05
CA GLU A 20 -2.19 -1.20 -6.28
C GLU A 20 -1.72 0.24 -6.01
N LEU A 21 -2.41 0.96 -5.13
CA LEU A 21 -1.93 2.28 -4.68
C LEU A 21 -0.61 2.20 -3.93
N ALA A 22 -0.42 1.17 -3.10
CA ALA A 22 0.83 0.99 -2.38
C ALA A 22 1.99 0.77 -3.36
N ILE A 23 1.79 -0.06 -4.39
CA ILE A 23 2.77 -0.29 -5.45
C ILE A 23 3.04 0.99 -6.26
N ALA A 24 2.00 1.75 -6.60
CA ALA A 24 2.14 3.01 -7.31
C ALA A 24 2.94 4.04 -6.50
N ASN A 25 2.63 4.21 -5.21
CA ASN A 25 3.36 5.15 -4.34
C ASN A 25 4.80 4.69 -4.09
N ARG A 26 5.03 3.38 -3.92
CA ARG A 26 6.40 2.81 -3.82
C ARG A 26 7.22 3.11 -5.08
N SER A 27 6.61 2.99 -6.26
CA SER A 27 7.28 3.30 -7.54
C SER A 27 7.60 4.79 -7.69
N LEU A 28 6.87 5.66 -6.98
CA LEU A 28 7.14 7.10 -6.88
C LEU A 28 8.13 7.45 -5.76
N ASN A 29 8.74 6.46 -5.10
CA ASN A 29 9.57 6.61 -3.89
C ASN A 29 8.85 7.27 -2.70
N ASP A 30 7.51 7.31 -2.71
CA ASP A 30 6.69 7.78 -1.60
C ASP A 30 6.38 6.59 -0.66
N ASP A 31 7.42 6.15 0.05
CA ASP A 31 7.37 4.98 0.95
C ASP A 31 6.36 5.19 2.10
N GLU A 32 6.15 6.43 2.55
CA GLU A 32 5.19 6.76 3.60
C GLU A 32 3.75 6.48 3.14
N LYS A 33 3.37 6.98 1.94
CA LYS A 33 2.05 6.68 1.38
C LYS A 33 1.94 5.21 1.01
N ALA A 34 2.99 4.60 0.45
CA ALA A 34 3.00 3.17 0.14
C ALA A 34 2.68 2.34 1.40
N LEU A 35 3.34 2.64 2.52
CA LEU A 35 3.13 1.94 3.79
C LEU A 35 1.71 2.15 4.32
N LYS A 36 1.17 3.36 4.20
CA LYS A 36 -0.22 3.66 4.57
C LYS A 36 -1.22 2.82 3.79
N TYR A 37 -1.03 2.66 2.48
CA TYR A 37 -1.97 1.93 1.63
C TYR A 37 -1.83 0.40 1.78
N VAL A 38 -0.61 -0.15 1.89
CA VAL A 38 -0.44 -1.60 2.11
C VAL A 38 -1.02 -2.04 3.46
N ARG A 39 -0.96 -1.21 4.50
CA ARG A 39 -1.64 -1.50 5.78
C ARG A 39 -3.16 -1.55 5.66
N LYS A 40 -3.75 -0.72 4.80
CA LYS A 40 -5.18 -0.82 4.48
C LYS A 40 -5.50 -2.10 3.71
N ALA A 41 -4.60 -2.53 2.83
CA ALA A 41 -4.74 -3.80 2.12
C ALA A 41 -4.70 -5.00 3.08
N LEU A 42 -3.77 -4.98 4.05
CA LEU A 42 -3.67 -5.97 5.12
C LEU A 42 -4.90 -5.98 6.03
N ASN A 43 -5.53 -4.83 6.30
CA ASN A 43 -6.78 -4.81 7.06
C ASN A 43 -7.94 -5.51 6.33
N ALA A 44 -7.90 -5.57 5.00
CA ALA A 44 -8.91 -6.26 4.20
C ALA A 44 -8.61 -7.76 4.05
N ASP A 45 -7.34 -8.11 3.84
CA ASP A 45 -6.86 -9.49 3.82
C ASP A 45 -5.51 -9.62 4.55
N PRO A 46 -5.53 -9.94 5.86
CA PRO A 46 -4.32 -10.00 6.67
C PRO A 46 -3.38 -11.17 6.32
N LYS A 47 -3.87 -12.17 5.58
CA LYS A 47 -3.09 -13.37 5.23
C LYS A 47 -2.51 -13.30 3.82
N ASN A 48 -2.78 -12.22 3.10
CA ASN A 48 -2.24 -12.01 1.76
C ASN A 48 -0.71 -11.85 1.82
N THR A 49 -0.01 -12.76 1.16
CA THR A 49 1.46 -12.83 1.22
C THR A 49 2.11 -11.62 0.53
N ASP A 50 1.52 -11.12 -0.56
CA ASP A 50 2.05 -9.96 -1.28
C ASP A 50 1.98 -8.70 -0.43
N TYR A 51 0.87 -8.51 0.30
CA TYR A 51 0.70 -7.35 1.17
C TYR A 51 1.68 -7.38 2.34
N ILE A 52 1.87 -8.57 2.94
CA ILE A 52 2.83 -8.78 4.03
C ILE A 52 4.26 -8.50 3.56
N ASN A 53 4.62 -8.98 2.37
CA ASN A 53 5.96 -8.80 1.81
C ASN A 53 6.25 -7.33 1.54
N LEU A 54 5.30 -6.61 0.94
CA LEU A 54 5.44 -5.18 0.66
C LEU A 54 5.56 -4.36 1.96
N GLU A 55 4.79 -4.66 3.00
CA GLU A 55 4.92 -3.96 4.29
C GLU A 55 6.29 -4.20 4.93
N LYS A 56 6.79 -5.44 4.92
CA LYS A 56 8.12 -5.79 5.43
C LYS A 56 9.24 -5.09 4.67
N GLU A 57 9.10 -4.93 3.36
CA GLU A 57 10.06 -4.21 2.55
C GLU A 57 10.10 -2.71 2.92
N LEU A 58 8.92 -2.08 2.96
CA LEU A 58 8.79 -0.65 3.22
C LEU A 58 9.23 -0.26 4.65
N THR A 59 8.98 -1.12 5.64
CA THR A 59 9.42 -0.88 7.02
C THR A 59 10.95 -0.93 7.16
N LYS A 60 11.62 -1.91 6.53
CA LYS A 60 13.09 -1.99 6.51
C LYS A 60 13.74 -0.80 5.80
N SER A 61 13.16 -0.36 4.69
CA SER A 61 13.61 0.86 3.97
C SER A 61 13.55 2.08 4.89
N ASN A 62 12.43 2.23 5.61
CA ASN A 62 12.21 3.37 6.50
C ASN A 62 13.14 3.37 7.73
N GLU A 63 13.42 2.21 8.32
CA GLU A 63 14.41 2.08 9.41
C GLU A 63 15.82 2.45 8.95
N SER A 64 16.20 2.06 7.74
CA SER A 64 17.51 2.35 7.15
C SER A 64 17.71 3.83 6.83
N LYS A 65 16.64 4.56 6.53
CA LYS A 65 16.66 6.01 6.26
C LYS A 65 16.78 6.87 7.52
N ASN A 66 16.45 6.32 8.69
CA ASN A 66 16.41 7.05 9.97
C ASN A 66 17.69 6.86 10.83
N LYS A 67 18.77 6.32 10.26
CA LYS A 67 20.04 6.06 10.94
C LYS A 67 21.19 6.75 10.23
#